data_AF-A0A377TZE5-F1
#
_entry.id   AF-A0A377TZE5-F1
#
_cell.length_a   1.000
_cell.length_b   1.000
_cell.length_c   1.000
_cell.angle_alpha   90.00
_cell.angle_beta   90.00
_cell.angle_gamma   90.00
#
_symmetry.space_group_name_H-M   'P 1'
#
loop_
_entity.id
_entity.type
_entity.pdbx_description
1 polymer ?
#
loop_
_entity_poly.entity_id
_entity_poly.type
_entity_poly.pdbx_seq_one_letter_code
_entity_poly.pdbx_strand_id
1 'polypeptide(L)'
;MLNKPQGYVCSTDDPDHPTILYFLDEPVAHKLHAADGWISTPPGWCWMTDDGQWSHRITSPRHHCEKTYLVALESPLAEGTAELFAKGVQLHNEKDLTKPALLEVITPTEVRLTISEAATIR
;
A
#
# COMPACT_ATOMS: atom_id res chain seq x y z
N MET A 1 -13.26 2.82 -6.79
CA MET A 1 -11.79 2.77 -6.98
C MET A 1 -11.32 4.18 -7.30
N LEU A 2 -10.34 4.72 -6.57
CA LEU A 2 -9.84 6.08 -6.75
C LEU A 2 -8.32 6.06 -6.95
N ASN A 3 -7.81 6.79 -7.94
CA ASN A 3 -6.39 7.09 -8.03
C ASN A 3 -6.11 8.33 -7.18
N LYS A 4 -5.49 8.15 -6.01
CA LYS A 4 -5.25 9.22 -5.05
C LYS A 4 -4.19 10.18 -5.60
N PRO A 5 -4.51 11.47 -5.79
CA PRO A 5 -3.51 12.47 -6.15
C PRO A 5 -2.61 12.81 -4.97
N GLN A 6 -1.45 13.40 -5.28
CA GLN A 6 -0.49 13.84 -4.26
C GLN A 6 -1.12 14.92 -3.35
N GLY A 7 -0.77 14.89 -2.07
CA GLY A 7 -1.22 15.89 -1.08
C GLY A 7 -2.54 15.58 -0.39
N TYR A 8 -3.16 14.43 -0.67
CA TYR A 8 -4.39 13.98 -0.02
C TYR A 8 -4.18 12.72 0.82
N VAL A 9 -4.91 12.64 1.93
CA VAL A 9 -4.87 11.49 2.86
C VAL A 9 -6.10 10.61 2.72
N CYS A 10 -5.93 9.32 3.00
CA CYS A 10 -6.99 8.30 2.95
C CYS A 10 -7.90 8.30 4.20
N SER A 11 -7.75 9.27 5.10
CA SER A 11 -8.61 9.40 6.28
C SER A 11 -9.98 9.99 5.91
N THR A 12 -11.00 9.64 6.69
CA THR A 12 -12.33 10.27 6.60
C THR A 12 -12.35 11.65 7.26
N ASP A 13 -11.46 11.89 8.22
CA ASP A 13 -11.33 13.15 8.92
C ASP A 13 -9.84 13.35 9.30
N ASP A 14 -9.24 14.43 8.81
CA ASP A 14 -7.86 14.81 9.10
C ASP A 14 -7.79 16.35 9.19
N PRO A 15 -7.36 16.91 10.34
CA PRO A 15 -7.34 18.35 10.54
C PRO A 15 -6.20 19.05 9.79
N ASP A 16 -5.16 18.33 9.41
CA ASP A 16 -3.92 18.89 8.86
C ASP A 16 -3.83 18.74 7.32
N HIS A 17 -4.55 17.76 6.75
CA HIS A 17 -4.49 17.44 5.33
C HIS A 17 -5.87 17.22 4.69
N PRO A 18 -6.07 17.64 3.41
CA PRO A 18 -7.32 17.40 2.72
C PRO A 18 -7.52 15.90 2.43
N THR A 19 -8.76 15.43 2.59
CA THR A 19 -9.09 14.01 2.49
C THR A 19 -9.47 13.62 1.06
N ILE A 20 -9.25 12.36 0.69
CA ILE A 20 -9.66 11.83 -0.63
C ILE A 20 -11.18 11.89 -0.88
N LEU A 21 -11.98 12.10 0.16
CA LEU A 21 -13.42 12.33 0.06
C LEU A 21 -13.75 13.57 -0.79
N TYR A 22 -12.81 14.53 -0.91
CA TYR A 22 -12.96 15.68 -1.80
C TYR A 22 -13.22 15.30 -3.27
N PHE A 23 -12.72 14.14 -3.72
CA PHE A 23 -12.88 13.67 -5.10
C PHE A 23 -14.14 12.82 -5.33
N LEU A 24 -14.97 12.62 -4.30
CA LEU A 24 -16.18 11.81 -4.39
C LEU A 24 -17.42 12.69 -4.46
N ASP A 25 -18.03 12.77 -5.64
CA ASP A 25 -19.35 13.37 -5.82
C ASP A 25 -20.45 12.32 -5.55
N GLU A 26 -20.46 11.80 -4.32
CA GLU A 26 -21.41 10.77 -3.88
C GLU A 26 -22.20 11.27 -2.65
N PRO A 27 -23.53 11.10 -2.60
CA PRO A 27 -24.40 11.66 -1.55
C PRO A 27 -24.10 11.12 -0.14
N VAL A 28 -23.35 10.01 -0.05
CA VAL A 28 -22.93 9.38 1.22
C VAL A 28 -21.42 9.15 1.30
N ALA A 29 -20.62 10.02 0.67
CA ALA A 29 -19.16 9.93 0.69
C ALA A 29 -18.57 9.80 2.12
N HIS A 30 -19.19 10.42 3.12
CA HIS A 30 -18.79 10.33 4.54
C HIS A 30 -18.94 8.93 5.17
N LYS A 31 -19.68 8.00 4.54
CA LYS A 31 -19.78 6.60 5.00
C LYS A 31 -18.70 5.71 4.40
N LEU A 32 -18.05 6.18 3.34
CA LEU A 32 -16.95 5.46 2.71
C LEU A 32 -15.71 5.60 3.56
N HIS A 33 -15.00 4.48 3.75
CA HIS A 33 -13.69 4.46 4.38
C HIS A 33 -12.68 3.83 3.42
N ALA A 34 -11.42 4.23 3.56
CA ALA A 34 -10.33 3.59 2.83
C ALA A 34 -10.18 2.16 3.35
N ALA A 35 -10.46 1.21 2.45
CA ALA A 35 -10.36 -0.20 2.70
C ALA A 35 -8.92 -0.69 2.55
N ASP A 36 -8.14 -0.07 1.66
CA ASP A 36 -6.69 -0.27 1.57
C ASP A 36 -6.10 0.89 0.75
N GLY A 37 -4.92 1.36 1.16
CA GLY A 37 -4.28 2.50 0.51
C GLY A 37 -3.10 3.03 1.33
N TRP A 38 -2.11 3.58 0.64
CA TRP A 38 -0.97 4.22 1.28
C TRP A 38 -1.44 5.47 2.03
N ILE A 39 -1.25 5.49 3.36
CA ILE A 39 -1.72 6.56 4.25
C ILE A 39 -0.96 7.87 3.98
N SER A 40 0.31 7.78 3.60
CA SER A 40 1.20 8.90 3.26
C SER A 40 1.23 9.20 1.74
N THR A 41 2.04 10.15 1.33
CA THR A 41 2.38 10.42 -0.09
C THR A 41 3.52 9.50 -0.50
N PRO A 42 3.44 8.79 -1.65
CA PRO A 42 3.15 9.33 -2.99
C PRO A 42 1.72 9.01 -3.53
N PRO A 43 1.34 9.49 -4.75
CA PRO A 43 0.08 9.10 -5.40
C PRO A 43 0.00 7.58 -5.64
N GLY A 44 -1.20 7.03 -5.56
CA GLY A 44 -1.40 5.59 -5.69
C GLY A 44 -2.87 5.16 -5.60
N TRP A 45 -3.13 3.88 -5.79
CA TRP A 45 -4.49 3.34 -5.73
C TRP A 45 -5.01 3.31 -4.29
N CYS A 46 -6.25 3.80 -4.14
CA CYS A 46 -7.01 3.68 -2.91
C CYS A 46 -8.33 2.96 -3.19
N TRP A 47 -8.62 1.96 -2.39
CA TRP A 47 -9.88 1.24 -2.42
C TRP A 47 -10.77 1.84 -1.33
N MET A 48 -11.99 2.25 -1.70
CA MET A 48 -12.97 2.82 -0.77
C MET A 48 -14.22 1.96 -0.77
N THR A 49 -14.77 1.73 0.41
CA THR A 49 -15.96 0.90 0.62
C THR A 49 -16.75 1.42 1.82
N ASP A 50 -18.05 1.15 1.88
CA ASP A 50 -18.87 1.27 3.09
C ASP A 50 -19.06 -0.10 3.80
N ASP A 51 -18.63 -1.20 3.17
CA ASP A 51 -18.66 -2.54 3.74
C ASP A 51 -17.43 -2.81 4.64
N GLY A 52 -17.62 -2.60 5.94
CA GLY A 52 -16.59 -2.88 6.95
C GLY A 52 -16.18 -4.35 7.05
N GLN A 53 -17.04 -5.31 6.70
CA GLN A 53 -16.68 -6.73 6.72
C GLN A 53 -15.74 -7.07 5.57
N TRP A 54 -16.00 -6.51 4.38
CA TRP A 54 -15.12 -6.68 3.23
C TRP A 54 -13.78 -5.96 3.44
N SER A 55 -13.80 -4.73 3.94
CA SER A 55 -12.59 -3.97 4.31
C SER A 55 -11.71 -4.73 5.30
N HIS A 56 -12.30 -5.27 6.37
CA HIS A 56 -11.57 -6.10 7.33
C HIS A 56 -11.02 -7.38 6.67
N ARG A 57 -11.72 -7.96 5.70
CA ARG A 57 -11.25 -9.17 5.00
C ARG A 57 -10.01 -8.91 4.17
N ILE A 58 -9.91 -7.76 3.50
CA ILE A 58 -8.78 -7.42 2.63
C ILE A 58 -7.59 -6.81 3.39
N THR A 59 -7.84 -6.21 4.56
CA THR A 59 -6.78 -5.64 5.43
C THR A 59 -6.29 -6.59 6.50
N SER A 60 -7.09 -7.57 6.89
CA SER A 60 -6.74 -8.43 8.01
C SER A 60 -5.46 -9.21 7.69
N PRO A 61 -4.47 -9.22 8.61
CA PRO A 61 -3.25 -10.01 8.47
C PRO A 61 -3.49 -11.52 8.33
N ARG A 62 -4.69 -12.00 8.68
CA ARG A 62 -5.09 -13.41 8.56
C ARG A 62 -5.44 -13.83 7.14
N HIS A 63 -5.82 -12.87 6.28
CA HIS A 63 -6.10 -13.14 4.88
C HIS A 63 -4.83 -12.92 4.07
N HIS A 64 -4.36 -13.97 3.38
CA HIS A 64 -3.28 -13.85 2.39
C HIS A 64 -3.82 -13.14 1.15
N CYS A 65 -3.86 -11.82 1.20
CA CYS A 65 -4.07 -10.99 0.04
C CYS A 65 -2.70 -10.54 -0.47
N GLU A 66 -2.36 -10.98 -1.68
CA GLU A 66 -1.18 -10.47 -2.38
C GLU A 66 -1.44 -9.02 -2.81
N LYS A 67 -0.47 -8.17 -2.55
CA LYS A 67 -0.48 -6.76 -2.94
C LYS A 67 0.74 -6.49 -3.80
N THR A 68 0.49 -5.99 -5.01
CA THR A 68 1.53 -5.65 -5.97
C THR A 68 1.66 -4.13 -6.07
N TYR A 69 2.87 -3.64 -5.88
CA TYR A 69 3.24 -2.23 -5.87
C TYR A 69 4.21 -1.93 -7.01
N LEU A 70 4.06 -0.75 -7.60
CA LEU A 70 5.08 -0.16 -8.46
C LEU A 70 5.92 0.79 -7.60
N VAL A 71 7.20 0.48 -7.43
CA VAL A 71 8.10 1.19 -6.53
C VAL A 71 9.16 1.90 -7.35
N ALA A 72 9.22 3.23 -7.19
CA ALA A 72 10.33 4.04 -7.69
C ALA A 72 11.45 4.06 -6.64
N LEU A 73 12.68 3.84 -7.07
CA LEU A 73 13.87 3.80 -6.23
C LEU A 73 14.68 5.09 -6.42
N GLU A 74 15.27 5.60 -5.33
CA GLU A 74 16.16 6.76 -5.39
C GLU A 74 17.47 6.45 -6.13
N SER A 75 17.92 5.20 -6.09
CA SER A 75 19.14 4.71 -6.74
C SER A 75 18.87 3.41 -7.48
N PRO A 76 19.71 3.03 -8.47
CA PRO A 76 19.58 1.77 -9.15
C PRO A 76 19.50 0.59 -8.18
N LEU A 77 18.61 -0.36 -8.44
CA LEU A 77 18.45 -1.56 -7.63
C LEU A 77 19.79 -2.31 -7.55
N ALA A 78 20.20 -2.66 -6.33
CA ALA A 78 21.42 -3.42 -6.12
C ALA A 78 21.27 -4.85 -6.64
N GLU A 79 22.36 -5.41 -7.16
CA GLU A 79 22.40 -6.82 -7.55
C GLU A 79 22.12 -7.71 -6.33
N GLY A 80 21.35 -8.77 -6.54
CA GLY A 80 20.95 -9.70 -5.47
C GLY A 80 19.79 -9.24 -4.59
N THR A 81 19.28 -8.00 -4.74
CA THR A 81 18.11 -7.54 -3.95
C THR A 81 16.88 -8.42 -4.18
N ALA A 82 16.60 -8.84 -5.42
CA ALA A 82 15.47 -9.73 -5.70
C ALA A 82 15.56 -11.08 -4.94
N GLU A 83 16.75 -11.64 -4.80
CA GLU A 83 16.97 -12.89 -4.05
C GLU A 83 16.79 -12.70 -2.55
N LEU A 84 17.18 -11.53 -2.02
CA LEU A 84 16.95 -11.19 -0.61
C LEU A 84 15.45 -11.11 -0.31
N PHE A 85 14.67 -10.46 -1.17
CA PHE A 85 13.21 -10.39 -1.03
C PHE A 85 12.55 -11.77 -1.15
N ALA A 86 13.05 -12.64 -2.04
CA ALA A 86 12.55 -14.01 -2.16
C ALA A 86 12.86 -14.88 -0.92
N LYS A 87 13.96 -14.61 -0.21
CA LYS A 87 14.34 -15.30 1.04
C LYS A 87 13.66 -14.70 2.28
N GLY A 88 13.16 -13.47 2.18
CA GLY A 88 12.69 -12.68 3.30
C GLY A 88 13.80 -11.77 3.84
N VAL A 89 13.42 -10.53 4.17
CA VAL A 89 14.30 -9.50 4.72
C VAL A 89 13.91 -9.22 6.17
N GLN A 90 14.88 -8.88 7.02
CA GLN A 90 14.58 -8.47 8.38
C GLN A 90 14.32 -6.96 8.43
N LEU A 91 13.11 -6.56 8.80
CA LEU A 91 12.78 -5.14 8.96
C LEU A 91 13.37 -4.60 10.27
N HIS A 92 13.65 -3.30 10.28
CA HIS A 92 14.15 -2.62 11.47
C HIS A 92 13.10 -2.70 12.59
N ASN A 93 13.49 -3.20 13.77
CA ASN A 93 12.63 -3.50 14.92
C ASN A 93 11.70 -4.73 14.79
N GLU A 94 11.81 -5.52 13.73
CA GLU A 94 11.12 -6.81 13.64
C GLU A 94 12.06 -7.98 13.97
N LYS A 95 11.52 -8.98 14.68
CA LYS A 95 12.26 -10.20 15.03
C LYS A 95 12.21 -11.24 13.93
N ASP A 96 11.12 -11.28 13.20
CA ASP A 96 10.87 -12.25 12.14
C ASP A 96 11.26 -11.66 10.78
N LEU A 97 11.62 -12.55 9.84
CA LEU A 97 11.82 -12.17 8.44
C LEU A 97 10.45 -11.91 7.80
N THR A 98 10.43 -10.98 6.84
CA THR A 98 9.28 -10.83 5.94
C THR A 98 9.02 -12.15 5.24
N LYS A 99 7.78 -12.35 4.80
CA LYS A 99 7.48 -13.49 3.94
C LYS A 99 8.21 -13.36 2.61
N PRO A 100 8.40 -14.48 1.89
CA PRO A 100 8.89 -14.44 0.52
C PRO A 100 8.08 -13.45 -0.32
N ALA A 101 8.79 -12.51 -0.94
CA ALA A 101 8.22 -11.49 -1.80
C ALA A 101 8.78 -11.63 -3.22
N LEU A 102 7.95 -11.30 -4.20
CA LEU A 102 8.35 -11.28 -5.61
C LEU A 102 8.78 -9.87 -5.99
N LEU A 103 10.00 -9.72 -6.49
CA LEU A 103 10.52 -8.44 -6.98
C LEU A 103 10.91 -8.59 -8.46
N GLU A 104 10.18 -7.90 -9.33
CA GLU A 104 10.45 -7.84 -10.77
C GLU A 104 11.07 -6.48 -11.12
N VAL A 105 12.20 -6.51 -11.81
CA VAL A 105 12.88 -5.28 -12.26
C VAL A 105 12.25 -4.82 -13.58
N ILE A 106 11.72 -3.59 -13.61
CA ILE A 106 11.18 -2.97 -14.84
C ILE A 106 12.26 -2.10 -15.45
N THR A 107 12.85 -1.22 -14.65
CA THR A 107 14.01 -0.39 -15.01
C THR A 107 15.01 -0.40 -13.84
N PRO A 108 16.24 0.11 -14.00
CA PRO A 108 17.19 0.19 -12.89
C PRO A 108 16.62 0.88 -11.65
N THR A 109 15.72 1.86 -11.81
CA THR A 109 15.13 2.64 -10.71
C THR A 109 13.63 2.40 -10.52
N GLU A 110 13.06 1.39 -11.17
CA GLU A 110 11.62 1.09 -11.07
C GLU A 110 11.41 -0.42 -11.00
N VAL A 111 10.70 -0.87 -9.96
CA VAL A 111 10.47 -2.29 -9.70
C VAL A 111 9.00 -2.55 -9.38
N ARG A 112 8.54 -3.76 -9.70
CA ARG A 112 7.25 -4.27 -9.26
C ARG A 112 7.47 -5.22 -8.10
N LEU A 113 6.93 -4.86 -6.93
CA LEU A 113 7.06 -5.62 -5.69
C LEU A 113 5.72 -6.25 -5.32
N THR A 114 5.64 -7.57 -5.20
CA THR A 114 4.46 -8.28 -4.70
C THR A 114 4.76 -8.90 -3.34
N ILE A 115 3.95 -8.54 -2.35
CA ILE A 115 4.03 -9.05 -0.97
C ILE A 115 2.70 -9.71 -0.57
N SER A 116 2.78 -10.75 0.27
CA SER A 116 1.60 -11.50 0.76
C SER A 116 1.28 -11.20 2.23
N GLU A 117 1.94 -10.20 2.80
CA GLU A 117 1.81 -9.79 4.19
C GLU A 117 1.18 -8.40 4.31
N ALA A 118 0.38 -8.21 5.35
CA ALA A 118 -0.17 -6.91 5.72
C ALA A 118 0.88 -6.02 6.44
N ALA A 119 2.16 -6.17 6.10
CA ALA A 119 3.20 -5.31 6.65
C ALA A 119 2.98 -3.91 6.07
N THR A 120 2.56 -2.99 6.93
CA THR A 120 2.64 -1.56 6.61
C THR A 120 4.11 -1.26 6.39
N ILE A 121 4.52 -1.09 5.12
CA ILE A 121 5.83 -0.54 4.80
C ILE A 121 5.79 0.89 5.33
N ARG A 122 6.36 1.10 6.51
CA ARG A 122 6.50 2.42 7.13
C ARG A 122 7.75 3.10 6.64
#